data_AF-A0A1F6G750-F1
#
_entry.id   AF-A0A1F6G750-F1
#
_cell.length_a   1.000
_cell.length_b   1.000
_cell.length_c   1.000
_cell.angle_alpha   90.00
_cell.angle_beta   90.00
_cell.angle_gamma   90.00
#
_symmetry.space_group_name_H-M   'P 1'
#
loop_
_entity.id
_entity.type
_entity.pdbx_description
1 polymer ?
#
loop_
_entity_poly.entity_id
_entity_poly.type
_entity_poly.pdbx_seq_one_letter_code
_entity_poly.pdbx_strand_id
1 'polypeptide(L)'
;MYIPDINLKIDLDKESDMFVKFLHHEKFTQNRDSILHCYPDLRILLETDNTDESKTIRAFLEKKYSEYNTVIKSIISDSEEKIDKYGKIILEQLSSLMDYTWPKEHSGYLVIPTILPFSPFNENTLYFSMARKIKMSDKKEDLNHGFLPVLAHEISHFMLRDILEQDGKIKYSDYGWTTKHFLQEILAPILMNQKPLKKILDIEDYLGNPYLKHLNVEKDSVSENIVNHYNRMYASMKYDGKRSFAEIIKIIAGELESVSTTLDEKFKMWNTYGHNISSNDLLLQKYKTPIPIK
;
A
#
# COMPACT_ATOMS: atom_id res chain seq x y z
N MET A 1 -0.35 15.01 23.59
CA MET A 1 -0.13 13.80 22.79
C MET A 1 0.99 14.10 21.82
N TYR A 2 2.00 13.24 21.72
CA TYR A 2 3.07 13.38 20.72
C TYR A 2 2.53 12.87 19.37
N ILE A 3 2.76 13.63 18.30
CA ILE A 3 2.44 13.24 16.93
C ILE A 3 3.76 13.37 16.17
N PRO A 4 4.24 12.30 15.53
CA PRO A 4 5.52 12.35 14.84
C PRO A 4 5.46 13.20 13.57
N ASP A 5 6.63 13.64 13.13
CA ASP A 5 6.79 14.32 11.85
C ASP A 5 6.79 13.34 10.66
N ILE A 6 6.41 13.86 9.50
CA ILE A 6 6.52 13.19 8.20
C ILE A 6 7.56 13.97 7.41
N ASN A 7 8.71 13.36 7.14
CA ASN A 7 9.81 14.01 6.45
C ASN A 7 9.89 13.49 5.02
N LEU A 8 9.99 14.38 4.03
CA LEU A 8 10.23 14.03 2.64
C LEU A 8 11.70 14.31 2.30
N LYS A 9 12.40 13.33 1.70
CA LYS A 9 13.76 13.55 1.17
C LYS A 9 14.04 12.67 -0.03
N ILE A 10 14.81 13.18 -0.99
CA ILE A 10 15.41 12.36 -2.04
C ILE A 10 16.58 11.58 -1.42
N ASP A 11 16.62 10.27 -1.68
CA ASP A 11 17.69 9.38 -1.22
C ASP A 11 17.89 8.28 -2.26
N LEU A 12 18.75 8.57 -3.24
CA LEU A 12 18.95 7.71 -4.41
C LEU A 12 19.62 6.38 -4.08
N ASP A 13 20.40 6.32 -3.00
CA ASP A 13 21.01 5.07 -2.54
C ASP A 13 19.94 4.14 -1.99
N LYS A 14 19.08 4.65 -1.09
CA LYS A 14 17.92 3.89 -0.58
C LYS A 14 16.93 3.51 -1.68
N GLU A 15 16.73 4.37 -2.67
CA GLU A 15 15.91 4.05 -3.84
C GLU A 15 16.53 2.93 -4.68
N SER A 16 17.84 3.00 -4.94
CA SER A 16 18.59 1.97 -5.67
C SER A 16 18.49 0.61 -5.00
N ASP A 17 18.70 0.55 -3.68
CA ASP A 17 18.54 -0.67 -2.89
C ASP A 17 17.11 -1.24 -3.02
N MET A 18 16.11 -0.35 -3.05
CA MET A 18 14.72 -0.75 -3.22
C MET A 18 14.43 -1.31 -4.62
N PHE A 19 15.02 -0.72 -5.65
CA PHE A 19 14.96 -1.25 -7.03
C PHE A 19 15.54 -2.67 -7.09
N VAL A 20 16.77 -2.87 -6.59
CA VAL A 20 17.42 -4.19 -6.55
C VAL A 20 16.53 -5.20 -5.81
N LYS A 21 16.04 -4.83 -4.62
CA LYS A 21 15.16 -5.69 -3.82
C LYS A 21 13.93 -6.14 -4.61
N PHE A 22 13.27 -5.23 -5.34
CA PHE A 22 12.05 -5.56 -6.08
C PHE A 22 12.26 -6.24 -7.43
N LEU A 23 13.44 -6.09 -8.04
CA LEU A 23 13.83 -6.86 -9.21
C LEU A 23 14.03 -8.35 -8.90
N HIS A 24 14.29 -8.70 -7.64
CA HIS A 24 14.58 -10.05 -7.15
C HIS A 24 13.63 -10.53 -6.04
N HIS A 25 12.45 -9.92 -5.92
CA HIS A 25 11.55 -10.21 -4.79
C HIS A 25 10.86 -11.58 -4.91
N GLU A 26 11.18 -12.51 -4.01
CA GLU A 26 10.69 -13.90 -4.05
C GLU A 26 9.16 -14.04 -4.08
N LYS A 27 8.44 -13.21 -3.29
CA LYS A 27 6.98 -13.27 -3.18
C LYS A 27 6.19 -12.42 -4.18
N PHE A 28 6.83 -11.46 -4.83
CA PHE A 28 6.20 -10.51 -5.76
C PHE A 28 6.97 -10.51 -7.07
N THR A 29 7.08 -11.71 -7.67
CA THR A 29 7.92 -11.94 -8.86
C THR A 29 7.49 -11.08 -10.04
N GLN A 30 6.21 -10.73 -10.15
CA GLN A 30 5.67 -9.82 -11.16
C GLN A 30 6.25 -8.40 -11.09
N ASN A 31 6.83 -7.99 -9.96
CA ASN A 31 7.38 -6.65 -9.82
C ASN A 31 8.56 -6.44 -10.76
N ARG A 32 9.37 -7.47 -11.02
CA ARG A 32 10.44 -7.41 -12.03
C ARG A 32 9.89 -7.04 -13.40
N ASP A 33 8.87 -7.76 -13.85
CA ASP A 33 8.25 -7.50 -15.16
C ASP A 33 7.60 -6.12 -15.21
N SER A 34 6.95 -5.69 -14.12
CA SER A 34 6.37 -4.35 -14.02
C SER A 34 7.43 -3.26 -14.15
N ILE A 35 8.55 -3.37 -13.44
CA ILE A 35 9.68 -2.42 -13.51
C ILE A 35 10.27 -2.40 -14.93
N LEU A 36 10.60 -3.56 -15.49
CA LEU A 36 11.27 -3.64 -16.80
C LEU A 36 10.34 -3.33 -17.98
N HIS A 37 9.03 -3.47 -17.80
CA HIS A 37 8.05 -2.96 -18.76
C HIS A 37 7.89 -1.44 -18.65
N CYS A 38 7.92 -0.91 -17.42
CA CYS A 38 7.88 0.53 -17.18
C CYS A 38 9.11 1.23 -17.75
N TYR A 39 10.28 0.59 -17.69
CA TYR A 39 11.59 1.12 -18.10
C TYR A 39 12.32 0.16 -19.06
N PRO A 40 11.98 0.17 -20.36
CA PRO A 40 12.65 -0.67 -21.35
C PRO A 40 14.15 -0.38 -21.50
N ASP A 41 14.58 0.86 -21.27
CA ASP A 41 15.99 1.25 -21.28
C ASP A 41 16.77 0.62 -20.11
N LEU A 42 16.17 0.51 -18.92
CA LEU A 42 16.75 -0.26 -17.81
C LEU A 42 16.88 -1.74 -18.19
N ARG A 43 15.88 -2.34 -18.83
CA ARG A 43 15.97 -3.74 -19.31
C ARG A 43 17.18 -3.95 -20.21
N ILE A 44 17.35 -3.09 -21.21
CA ILE A 44 18.49 -3.18 -22.14
C ILE A 44 19.81 -3.04 -21.38
N LEU A 45 19.91 -2.10 -20.43
CA LEU A 45 21.10 -1.94 -19.60
C LEU A 45 21.43 -3.23 -18.82
N LEU A 46 20.44 -3.81 -18.14
CA LEU A 46 20.64 -5.03 -17.35
C LEU A 46 20.97 -6.28 -18.21
N GLU A 47 20.55 -6.31 -19.46
CA GLU A 47 20.85 -7.42 -20.39
C GLU A 47 22.21 -7.29 -21.07
N THR A 48 22.75 -6.08 -21.20
CA THR A 48 23.97 -5.78 -21.97
C THR A 48 25.19 -5.47 -21.10
N ASP A 49 24.95 -5.07 -19.86
CA ASP A 49 26.00 -4.69 -18.91
C ASP A 49 26.41 -5.89 -18.04
N ASN A 50 27.68 -6.29 -18.13
CA ASN A 50 28.26 -7.33 -17.29
C ASN A 50 28.79 -6.79 -15.95
N THR A 51 28.47 -5.53 -15.59
CA THR A 51 28.88 -4.93 -14.31
C THR A 51 27.88 -5.23 -13.18
N ASP A 52 28.16 -4.68 -12.00
CA ASP A 52 27.35 -4.82 -10.79
C ASP A 52 25.97 -4.17 -11.00
N GLU A 53 24.92 -5.00 -10.95
CA GLU A 53 23.51 -4.59 -11.15
C GLU A 53 23.13 -3.34 -10.32
N SER A 54 23.64 -3.25 -9.08
CA SER A 54 23.36 -2.13 -8.18
C SER A 54 23.93 -0.81 -8.74
N LYS A 55 25.11 -0.85 -9.36
CA LYS A 55 25.72 0.33 -10.00
C LYS A 55 24.98 0.71 -11.27
N THR A 56 24.56 -0.27 -12.08
CA THR A 56 23.76 -0.02 -13.29
C THR A 56 22.43 0.65 -12.93
N ILE A 57 21.75 0.17 -11.88
CA ILE A 57 20.52 0.78 -11.37
C ILE A 57 20.78 2.19 -10.84
N ARG A 58 21.84 2.40 -10.06
CA ARG A 58 22.16 3.74 -9.52
C ARG A 58 22.41 4.76 -10.63
N ALA A 59 23.19 4.40 -11.64
CA ALA A 59 23.45 5.25 -12.81
C ALA A 59 22.18 5.52 -13.63
N PHE A 60 21.31 4.50 -13.76
CA PHE A 60 19.99 4.67 -14.38
C PHE A 60 19.13 5.69 -13.62
N LEU A 61 19.08 5.61 -12.28
CA LEU A 61 18.35 6.57 -11.45
C LEU A 61 18.89 7.99 -11.62
N GLU A 62 20.21 8.19 -11.55
CA GLU A 62 20.84 9.50 -11.74
C GLU A 62 20.47 10.12 -13.09
N LYS A 63 20.53 9.31 -14.16
CA LYS A 63 20.12 9.74 -15.49
C LYS A 63 18.67 10.18 -15.51
N LYS A 64 17.74 9.40 -14.92
CA LYS A 64 16.31 9.74 -14.89
C LYS A 64 16.00 10.96 -14.06
N TYR A 65 16.65 11.14 -12.91
CA TYR A 65 16.49 12.34 -12.09
C TYR A 65 17.04 13.59 -12.79
N SER A 66 18.12 13.46 -13.56
CA SER A 66 18.62 14.54 -14.41
C SER A 66 17.68 14.85 -15.57
N GLU A 67 17.16 13.83 -16.26
CA GLU A 67 16.25 13.95 -17.41
C GLU A 67 14.93 14.63 -17.02
N TYR A 68 14.34 14.25 -15.89
CA TYR A 68 13.03 14.75 -15.42
C TYR A 68 13.11 15.75 -14.27
N ASN A 69 14.24 16.41 -14.08
CA ASN A 69 14.55 17.29 -12.94
C ASN A 69 13.42 18.28 -12.60
N THR A 70 12.93 19.03 -13.60
CA THR A 70 11.89 20.05 -13.40
C THR A 70 10.57 19.43 -12.93
N VAL A 71 10.16 18.31 -13.54
CA VAL A 71 8.92 17.61 -13.19
C VAL A 71 9.03 17.00 -11.78
N ILE A 72 10.15 16.35 -11.48
CA ILE A 72 10.41 15.76 -10.15
C ILE A 72 10.38 16.83 -9.06
N LYS A 73 11.06 17.98 -9.27
CA LYS A 73 11.02 19.10 -8.32
C LYS A 73 9.61 19.62 -8.07
N SER A 74 8.80 19.73 -9.13
CA SER A 74 7.40 20.16 -8.99
C SER A 74 6.57 19.14 -8.20
N ILE A 75 6.77 17.84 -8.41
CA ILE A 75 6.07 16.79 -7.67
C ILE A 75 6.46 16.83 -6.19
N ILE A 76 7.75 16.97 -5.91
CA ILE A 76 8.27 17.05 -4.54
C ILE A 76 7.70 18.26 -3.81
N SER A 77 7.72 19.44 -4.43
CA SER A 77 7.17 20.66 -3.83
C SER A 77 5.66 20.55 -3.54
N ASP A 78 4.87 19.97 -4.46
CA ASP A 78 3.45 19.67 -4.23
C ASP A 78 3.23 18.68 -3.08
N SER A 79 4.07 17.65 -2.99
CA SER A 79 4.05 16.68 -1.90
C SER A 79 4.40 17.31 -0.56
N GLU A 80 5.43 18.16 -0.48
CA GLU A 80 5.82 18.90 0.72
C GLU A 80 4.69 19.81 1.21
N GLU A 81 4.07 20.60 0.32
CA GLU A 81 2.92 21.45 0.68
C GLU A 81 1.76 20.62 1.24
N LYS A 82 1.50 19.45 0.65
CA LYS A 82 0.46 18.51 1.13
C LYS A 82 0.81 17.92 2.50
N ILE A 83 2.07 17.59 2.77
CA ILE A 83 2.52 17.14 4.10
C ILE A 83 2.30 18.25 5.12
N ASP A 84 2.76 19.46 4.84
CA ASP A 84 2.66 20.59 5.76
C ASP A 84 1.20 20.91 6.11
N LYS A 85 0.33 20.84 5.11
CA LYS A 85 -1.10 21.18 5.26
C LYS A 85 -1.92 20.08 5.92
N TYR A 86 -1.68 18.81 5.57
CA TYR A 86 -2.57 17.70 5.93
C TYR A 86 -1.92 16.57 6.71
N GLY A 87 -0.59 16.47 6.72
CA GLY A 87 0.15 15.35 7.31
C GLY A 87 -0.22 15.11 8.78
N LYS A 88 -0.13 16.15 9.61
CA LYS A 88 -0.52 16.06 11.03
C LYS A 88 -1.98 15.66 11.22
N ILE A 89 -2.89 16.21 10.42
CA ILE A 89 -4.32 15.93 10.52
C ILE A 89 -4.60 14.46 10.17
N ILE A 90 -3.96 13.93 9.13
CA ILE A 90 -4.06 12.52 8.74
C ILE A 90 -3.59 11.62 9.89
N LEU A 91 -2.44 11.93 10.50
CA LEU A 91 -1.94 11.17 11.65
C LEU A 91 -2.94 11.20 12.82
N GLU A 92 -3.45 12.36 13.20
CA GLU A 92 -4.43 12.49 14.27
C GLU A 92 -5.68 11.63 14.01
N GLN A 93 -6.21 11.65 12.78
CA GLN A 93 -7.37 10.85 12.43
C GLN A 93 -7.07 9.35 12.43
N LEU A 94 -5.93 8.92 11.87
CA LEU A 94 -5.51 7.52 11.91
C LEU A 94 -5.34 7.03 13.34
N SER A 95 -4.66 7.81 14.20
CA SER A 95 -4.48 7.48 15.61
C SER A 95 -5.80 7.33 16.35
N SER A 96 -6.76 8.25 16.12
CA SER A 96 -8.08 8.16 16.73
C SER A 96 -8.88 6.94 16.25
N LEU A 97 -8.78 6.58 14.97
CA LEU A 97 -9.49 5.41 14.44
C LEU A 97 -8.88 4.11 14.99
N MET A 98 -7.55 4.07 15.08
CA MET A 98 -6.78 2.89 15.45
C MET A 98 -6.53 2.75 16.96
N ASP A 99 -7.05 3.65 17.78
CA ASP A 99 -6.78 3.73 19.24
C ASP A 99 -5.28 3.73 19.56
N TYR A 100 -4.47 4.37 18.70
CA TYR A 100 -3.02 4.29 18.74
C TYR A 100 -2.39 5.54 19.35
N THR A 101 -1.35 5.34 20.16
CA THR A 101 -0.53 6.42 20.72
C THR A 101 0.93 6.16 20.41
N TRP A 102 1.58 7.11 19.73
CA TRP A 102 3.01 7.01 19.45
C TRP A 102 3.85 7.03 20.74
N PRO A 103 4.90 6.20 20.82
CA PRO A 103 5.98 6.38 21.79
C PRO A 103 6.60 7.77 21.66
N LYS A 104 7.09 8.34 22.77
CA LYS A 104 7.68 9.69 22.78
C LYS A 104 8.95 9.77 21.92
N GLU A 105 9.64 8.65 21.79
CA GLU A 105 10.89 8.45 21.07
C GLU A 105 10.70 8.01 19.61
N HIS A 106 9.46 7.99 19.09
CA HIS A 106 9.21 7.55 17.72
C HIS A 106 9.91 8.49 16.71
N SER A 107 10.73 7.90 15.83
CA SER A 107 11.66 8.57 14.91
C SER A 107 11.02 9.38 13.77
N GLY A 108 9.71 9.30 13.65
CA GLY A 108 8.97 9.90 12.55
C GLY A 108 8.82 8.96 11.35
N TYR A 109 8.10 9.46 10.36
CA TYR A 109 7.91 8.79 9.09
C TYR A 109 8.79 9.44 8.02
N LEU A 110 9.32 8.62 7.12
CA LEU A 110 10.15 9.06 6.02
C LEU A 110 9.44 8.78 4.70
N VAL A 111 9.38 9.77 3.83
CA VAL A 111 8.89 9.65 2.46
C VAL A 111 10.07 9.85 1.52
N ILE A 112 10.39 8.81 0.76
CA ILE A 112 11.38 8.87 -0.32
C ILE A 112 10.60 8.88 -1.64
N PRO A 113 10.63 9.97 -2.42
CA PRO A 113 10.07 9.92 -3.76
C PRO A 113 10.85 8.91 -4.60
N THR A 114 10.16 8.10 -5.38
CA THR A 114 10.78 7.07 -6.23
C THR A 114 10.19 7.05 -7.63
N ILE A 115 10.98 6.63 -8.60
CA ILE A 115 10.50 6.31 -9.94
C ILE A 115 10.14 4.83 -10.09
N LEU A 116 10.07 4.02 -9.02
CA LEU A 116 9.41 2.70 -9.12
C LEU A 116 7.95 2.86 -9.61
N PRO A 117 7.40 1.91 -10.40
CA PRO A 117 6.03 2.02 -10.92
C PRO A 117 4.94 1.77 -9.86
N PHE A 118 5.33 1.48 -8.62
CA PHE A 118 4.48 1.28 -7.46
C PHE A 118 5.13 1.92 -6.23
N SER A 119 4.38 2.07 -5.15
CA SER A 119 4.84 2.74 -3.92
C SER A 119 5.11 1.72 -2.82
N PRO A 120 6.32 1.15 -2.72
CA PRO A 120 6.61 0.20 -1.65
C PRO A 120 6.90 0.91 -0.32
N PHE A 121 7.06 0.12 0.73
CA PHE A 121 7.52 0.60 2.02
C PHE A 121 8.60 -0.31 2.62
N ASN A 122 9.35 0.24 3.57
CA ASN A 122 10.26 -0.49 4.42
C ASN A 122 10.30 0.18 5.80
N GLU A 123 9.93 -0.56 6.85
CA GLU A 123 9.79 0.00 8.21
C GLU A 123 8.90 1.26 8.20
N ASN A 124 9.37 2.38 8.76
CA ASN A 124 8.69 3.68 8.76
C ASN A 124 9.00 4.53 7.51
N THR A 125 9.55 3.92 6.47
CA THR A 125 9.87 4.58 5.19
C THR A 125 8.86 4.18 4.12
N LEU A 126 8.14 5.16 3.59
CA LEU A 126 7.33 5.07 2.40
C LEU A 126 8.15 5.50 1.18
N TYR A 127 8.12 4.72 0.10
CA TYR A 127 8.64 5.10 -1.20
C TYR A 127 7.47 5.54 -2.10
N PHE A 128 7.30 6.83 -2.32
CA PHE A 128 6.18 7.38 -3.09
C PHE A 128 6.46 7.38 -4.60
N SER A 129 5.71 6.59 -5.36
CA SER A 129 5.87 6.51 -6.82
C SER A 129 5.50 7.81 -7.53
N MET A 130 6.48 8.35 -8.24
CA MET A 130 6.34 9.47 -9.18
C MET A 130 6.23 9.01 -10.63
N ALA A 131 6.45 7.71 -10.91
CA ALA A 131 6.60 7.17 -12.26
C ALA A 131 5.47 7.58 -13.21
N ARG A 132 4.22 7.49 -12.73
CA ARG A 132 3.04 7.86 -13.52
C ARG A 132 2.96 9.36 -13.78
N LYS A 133 3.21 10.20 -12.76
CA LYS A 133 3.22 11.67 -12.90
C LYS A 133 4.31 12.13 -13.87
N ILE A 134 5.49 11.48 -13.85
CA ILE A 134 6.57 11.74 -14.80
C ILE A 134 6.15 11.38 -16.24
N LYS A 135 5.55 10.19 -16.44
CA LYS A 135 5.11 9.73 -17.78
C LYS A 135 3.93 10.54 -18.35
N MET A 136 3.13 11.14 -17.48
CA MET A 136 1.91 11.87 -17.85
C MET A 136 2.07 13.38 -17.73
N SER A 137 3.30 13.92 -17.58
CA SER A 137 3.52 15.37 -17.44
C SER A 137 2.88 16.22 -18.55
N ASP A 138 2.65 15.62 -19.72
CA ASP A 138 2.03 16.27 -20.88
C ASP A 138 0.50 16.06 -20.98
N LYS A 139 -0.09 15.26 -20.09
CA LYS A 139 -1.53 14.93 -20.07
C LYS A 139 -2.18 15.48 -18.80
N LYS A 140 -3.10 16.43 -18.96
CA LYS A 140 -3.90 17.09 -17.90
C LYS A 140 -4.87 16.15 -17.12
N GLU A 141 -4.70 14.84 -17.21
CA GLU A 141 -5.58 13.90 -16.52
C GLU A 141 -5.04 13.62 -15.12
N ASP A 142 -5.60 14.32 -14.15
CA ASP A 142 -5.48 14.02 -12.73
C ASP A 142 -6.32 12.77 -12.45
N LEU A 143 -5.67 11.60 -12.35
CA LEU A 143 -6.39 10.33 -12.18
C LEU A 143 -5.79 9.48 -11.08
N ASN A 144 -6.53 9.42 -9.97
CA ASN A 144 -6.67 8.29 -9.06
C ASN A 144 -5.35 7.66 -8.62
N HIS A 145 -4.61 8.39 -7.78
CA HIS A 145 -4.24 8.04 -6.41
C HIS A 145 -3.29 9.14 -5.94
N GLY A 146 -3.87 10.20 -5.35
CA GLY A 146 -3.11 11.35 -4.88
C GLY A 146 -2.07 10.94 -3.84
N PHE A 147 -1.10 11.82 -3.64
CA PHE A 147 -0.04 11.65 -2.63
C PHE A 147 -0.60 11.35 -1.23
N LEU A 148 -1.67 12.05 -0.82
CA LEU A 148 -2.28 11.88 0.50
C LEU A 148 -2.93 10.51 0.73
N PRO A 149 -3.75 9.96 -0.20
CA PRO A 149 -4.22 8.59 -0.09
C PRO A 149 -3.11 7.55 0.09
N VAL A 150 -2.03 7.64 -0.70
CA VAL A 150 -0.89 6.72 -0.57
C VAL A 150 -0.22 6.88 0.80
N LEU A 151 0.01 8.12 1.23
CA LEU A 151 0.58 8.40 2.54
C LEU A 151 -0.26 7.79 3.68
N ALA A 152 -1.57 7.98 3.65
CA ALA A 152 -2.49 7.45 4.67
C ALA A 152 -2.53 5.91 4.67
N HIS A 153 -2.56 5.29 3.48
CA HIS A 153 -2.54 3.84 3.32
C HIS A 153 -1.31 3.24 4.00
N GLU A 154 -0.15 3.78 3.70
CA GLU A 154 1.14 3.20 4.10
C GLU A 154 1.44 3.46 5.58
N ILE A 155 1.12 4.65 6.09
CA ILE A 155 1.24 4.92 7.54
C ILE A 155 0.30 4.02 8.35
N SER A 156 -0.89 3.70 7.83
CA SER A 156 -1.80 2.78 8.53
C SER A 156 -1.19 1.39 8.69
N HIS A 157 -0.40 0.91 7.72
CA HIS A 157 0.35 -0.35 7.86
C HIS A 157 1.39 -0.26 8.97
N PHE A 158 2.08 0.87 9.09
CA PHE A 158 3.14 1.06 10.08
C PHE A 158 2.54 1.04 11.49
N MET A 159 1.50 1.83 11.71
CA MET A 159 0.78 1.87 12.98
C MET A 159 0.17 0.52 13.34
N LEU A 160 -0.37 -0.22 12.36
CA LEU A 160 -0.92 -1.54 12.59
C LEU A 160 0.15 -2.53 13.08
N ARG A 161 1.35 -2.51 12.48
CA ARG A 161 2.46 -3.36 12.95
C ARG A 161 2.84 -3.02 14.39
N ASP A 162 2.99 -1.74 14.71
CA ASP A 162 3.30 -1.31 16.08
C ASP A 162 2.26 -1.79 17.09
N ILE A 163 0.96 -1.65 16.79
CA ILE A 163 -0.14 -2.14 17.64
C ILE A 163 -0.01 -3.65 17.88
N LEU A 164 0.25 -4.40 16.81
CA LEU A 164 0.33 -5.86 16.84
C LEU A 164 1.61 -6.36 17.52
N GLU A 165 2.66 -5.54 17.61
CA GLU A 165 3.89 -5.82 18.35
C GLU A 165 3.78 -5.43 19.84
N GLN A 166 3.06 -4.36 20.16
CA GLN A 166 2.96 -3.79 21.52
C GLN A 166 1.87 -4.42 22.40
N ASP A 167 0.70 -4.76 21.86
CA ASP A 167 -0.47 -5.08 22.70
C ASP A 167 -0.33 -6.43 23.44
N GLY A 168 0.58 -7.32 23.02
CA GLY A 168 0.89 -8.61 23.68
C GLY A 168 -0.27 -9.63 23.76
N LYS A 169 -1.52 -9.18 23.55
CA LYS A 169 -2.78 -9.93 23.52
C LYS A 169 -3.09 -10.48 22.13
N ILE A 170 -2.51 -9.88 21.10
CA ILE A 170 -2.53 -10.37 19.72
C ILE A 170 -1.07 -10.61 19.37
N LYS A 171 -0.64 -11.87 19.38
CA LYS A 171 0.69 -12.19 18.89
C LYS A 171 0.62 -12.21 17.38
N TYR A 172 1.12 -11.15 16.75
CA TYR A 172 1.21 -11.08 15.30
C TYR A 172 1.85 -12.34 14.70
N SER A 173 2.83 -12.94 15.39
CA SER A 173 3.46 -14.20 15.03
C SER A 173 2.49 -15.36 14.78
N ASP A 174 1.31 -15.35 15.40
CA ASP A 174 0.35 -16.46 15.35
C ASP A 174 -0.37 -16.56 14.01
N TYR A 175 -0.38 -15.49 13.21
CA TYR A 175 -1.02 -15.48 11.89
C TYR A 175 -0.04 -15.79 10.76
N GLY A 176 -0.52 -16.53 9.77
CA GLY A 176 0.24 -16.80 8.54
C GLY A 176 0.53 -15.53 7.74
N TRP A 177 1.51 -15.60 6.84
CA TRP A 177 1.89 -14.47 5.99
C TRP A 177 0.71 -13.92 5.18
N THR A 178 -0.13 -14.80 4.62
CA THR A 178 -1.30 -14.44 3.82
C THR A 178 -2.31 -13.62 4.63
N THR A 179 -2.67 -14.10 5.82
CA THR A 179 -3.57 -13.39 6.73
C THR A 179 -3.04 -11.99 7.05
N LYS A 180 -1.76 -11.89 7.40
CA LYS A 180 -1.09 -10.61 7.69
C LYS A 180 -1.17 -9.63 6.52
N HIS A 181 -0.84 -10.12 5.33
CA HIS A 181 -0.86 -9.33 4.11
C HIS A 181 -2.27 -8.81 3.80
N PHE A 182 -3.28 -9.70 3.79
CA PHE A 182 -4.66 -9.28 3.53
C PHE A 182 -5.22 -8.39 4.63
N LEU A 183 -4.91 -8.65 5.90
CA LEU A 183 -5.33 -7.81 7.02
C LEU A 183 -4.84 -6.37 6.83
N GLN A 184 -3.54 -6.18 6.57
CA GLN A 184 -2.96 -4.87 6.29
C GLN A 184 -3.70 -4.17 5.13
N GLU A 185 -3.78 -4.86 4.00
CA GLU A 185 -4.23 -4.27 2.74
C GLU A 185 -5.75 -4.05 2.66
N ILE A 186 -6.53 -4.75 3.49
CA ILE A 186 -7.97 -4.52 3.68
C ILE A 186 -8.21 -3.41 4.72
N LEU A 187 -7.43 -3.35 5.80
CA LEU A 187 -7.64 -2.34 6.85
C LEU A 187 -7.34 -0.93 6.39
N ALA A 188 -6.28 -0.74 5.59
CA ALA A 188 -5.95 0.57 5.05
C ALA A 188 -7.14 1.25 4.32
N PRO A 189 -7.80 0.62 3.33
CA PRO A 189 -8.97 1.20 2.71
C PRO A 189 -10.20 1.32 3.65
N ILE A 190 -10.38 0.42 4.62
CA ILE A 190 -11.44 0.57 5.64
C ILE A 190 -11.25 1.88 6.41
N LEU A 191 -10.04 2.14 6.90
CA LEU A 191 -9.70 3.35 7.66
C LEU A 191 -9.89 4.60 6.80
N MET A 192 -9.40 4.56 5.56
CA MET A 192 -9.50 5.69 4.62
C MET A 192 -10.96 6.03 4.27
N ASN A 193 -11.85 5.04 4.19
CA ASN A 193 -13.28 5.26 3.93
C ASN A 193 -14.05 5.81 5.14
N GLN A 194 -13.45 5.91 6.32
CA GLN A 194 -14.10 6.54 7.48
C GLN A 194 -14.24 8.04 7.26
N LYS A 195 -15.40 8.60 7.64
CA LYS A 195 -15.77 10.00 7.37
C LYS A 195 -14.66 11.03 7.63
N PRO A 196 -13.88 10.96 8.74
CA PRO A 196 -12.85 11.96 8.99
C PRO A 196 -11.72 11.94 7.95
N LEU A 197 -11.24 10.76 7.56
CA LEU A 197 -10.19 10.61 6.55
C LEU A 197 -10.73 10.78 5.14
N LYS A 198 -11.91 10.22 4.83
CA LYS A 198 -12.56 10.31 3.51
C LYS A 198 -12.61 11.75 3.00
N LYS A 199 -12.94 12.71 3.88
CA LYS A 199 -13.01 14.15 3.57
C LYS A 199 -11.64 14.79 3.31
N ILE A 200 -10.61 14.41 4.09
CA ILE A 200 -9.26 14.98 3.95
C ILE A 200 -8.59 14.47 2.67
N LEU A 201 -8.82 13.19 2.38
CA LEU A 201 -8.20 12.49 1.25
C LEU A 201 -8.94 12.71 -0.07
N ASP A 202 -10.15 13.28 -0.03
CA ASP A 202 -11.04 13.49 -1.17
C ASP A 202 -11.24 12.21 -1.99
N ILE A 203 -11.66 11.14 -1.30
CA ILE A 203 -11.86 9.81 -1.90
C ILE A 203 -13.32 9.36 -1.78
N GLU A 204 -13.77 8.59 -2.75
CA GLU A 204 -15.05 7.90 -2.73
C GLU A 204 -14.85 6.39 -2.92
N ASP A 205 -15.44 5.61 -2.02
CA ASP A 205 -15.51 4.14 -2.05
C ASP A 205 -14.20 3.46 -2.43
N TYR A 206 -13.11 3.86 -1.75
CA TYR A 206 -11.77 3.39 -2.05
C TYR A 206 -11.61 1.91 -1.67
N LEU A 207 -11.43 1.04 -2.66
CA LEU A 207 -11.29 -0.41 -2.45
C LEU A 207 -9.85 -0.87 -2.24
N GLY A 208 -8.89 0.04 -2.06
CA GLY A 208 -7.49 -0.32 -1.87
C GLY A 208 -6.80 -0.79 -3.14
N ASN A 209 -5.87 -1.72 -2.96
CA ASN A 209 -5.03 -2.26 -4.01
C ASN A 209 -5.82 -3.00 -5.10
N PRO A 210 -5.37 -3.00 -6.38
CA PRO A 210 -6.12 -3.56 -7.50
C PRO A 210 -6.61 -5.00 -7.32
N TYR A 211 -5.83 -5.84 -6.63
CA TYR A 211 -6.20 -7.24 -6.40
C TYR A 211 -7.41 -7.40 -5.46
N LEU A 212 -7.69 -6.41 -4.60
CA LEU A 212 -8.86 -6.44 -3.72
C LEU A 212 -10.16 -6.05 -4.45
N LYS A 213 -10.08 -5.31 -5.56
CA LYS A 213 -11.26 -4.75 -6.27
C LYS A 213 -12.24 -5.80 -6.79
N HIS A 214 -11.76 -7.02 -7.03
CA HIS A 214 -12.56 -8.12 -7.55
C HIS A 214 -12.67 -9.30 -6.58
N LEU A 215 -12.11 -9.15 -5.38
CA LEU A 215 -12.15 -10.18 -4.36
C LEU A 215 -13.47 -10.05 -3.59
N ASN A 216 -14.28 -11.10 -3.63
CA ASN A 216 -15.56 -11.15 -2.95
C ASN A 216 -15.54 -12.17 -1.82
N VAL A 217 -16.34 -11.91 -0.80
CA VAL A 217 -16.64 -12.86 0.29
C VAL A 217 -18.13 -13.20 0.25
N GLU A 218 -18.48 -14.38 0.73
CA GLU A 218 -19.86 -14.83 0.85
C GLU A 218 -20.17 -15.19 2.30
N LYS A 219 -21.22 -14.56 2.85
CA LYS A 219 -21.77 -14.82 4.18
C LYS A 219 -23.29 -14.89 4.08
N ASP A 220 -23.91 -15.92 4.63
CA ASP A 220 -25.37 -16.12 4.61
C ASP A 220 -26.00 -15.97 3.21
N SER A 221 -25.34 -16.54 2.18
CA SER A 221 -25.74 -16.46 0.76
C SER A 221 -25.73 -15.05 0.15
N VAL A 222 -25.11 -14.08 0.84
CA VAL A 222 -24.86 -12.73 0.31
C VAL A 222 -23.39 -12.63 -0.08
N SER A 223 -23.14 -12.33 -1.35
CA SER A 223 -21.81 -12.07 -1.89
C SER A 223 -21.56 -10.57 -1.99
N GLU A 224 -20.45 -10.11 -1.44
CA GLU A 224 -20.03 -8.71 -1.52
C GLU A 224 -18.50 -8.57 -1.61
N ASN A 225 -18.01 -7.40 -2.04
CA ASN A 225 -16.57 -7.15 -2.07
C ASN A 225 -15.97 -7.24 -0.66
N ILE A 226 -14.80 -7.86 -0.54
CA ILE A 226 -14.13 -8.11 0.74
C ILE A 226 -13.89 -6.83 1.56
N VAL A 227 -13.52 -5.71 0.91
CA VAL A 227 -13.27 -4.44 1.61
C VAL A 227 -14.59 -3.86 2.10
N ASN A 228 -15.66 -3.92 1.30
CA ASN A 228 -16.98 -3.44 1.71
C ASN A 228 -17.54 -4.24 2.89
N HIS A 229 -17.37 -5.57 2.87
CA HIS A 229 -17.75 -6.46 3.96
C HIS A 229 -17.12 -6.02 5.28
N TYR A 230 -15.79 -5.95 5.30
CA TYR A 230 -15.06 -5.61 6.52
C TYR A 230 -15.18 -4.12 6.90
N ASN A 231 -15.44 -3.21 5.95
CA ASN A 231 -15.74 -1.82 6.25
C ASN A 231 -17.06 -1.70 7.03
N ARG A 232 -18.10 -2.43 6.62
CA ARG A 232 -19.39 -2.48 7.33
C ARG A 232 -19.22 -3.07 8.73
N MET A 233 -18.48 -4.17 8.84
CA MET A 233 -18.16 -4.78 10.13
C MET A 233 -17.39 -3.83 11.06
N TYR A 234 -16.35 -3.17 10.55
CA TYR A 234 -15.54 -2.19 11.29
C TYR A 234 -16.43 -1.06 11.83
N ALA A 235 -17.24 -0.45 10.96
CA ALA A 235 -18.12 0.66 11.34
C ALA A 235 -19.11 0.24 12.45
N SER A 236 -19.75 -0.92 12.30
CA SER A 236 -20.68 -1.42 13.32
C SER A 236 -19.99 -1.71 14.65
N MET A 237 -18.81 -2.35 14.63
CA MET A 237 -18.08 -2.66 15.86
C MET A 237 -17.49 -1.42 16.55
N LYS A 238 -16.95 -0.47 15.80
CA LYS A 238 -16.30 0.74 16.34
C LYS A 238 -17.33 1.73 16.88
N TYR A 239 -18.37 2.05 16.10
CA TYR A 239 -19.29 3.15 16.45
C TYR A 239 -20.50 2.68 17.25
N ASP A 240 -21.11 1.55 16.88
CA ASP A 240 -22.28 1.02 17.59
C ASP A 240 -21.86 0.15 18.77
N GLY A 241 -20.95 -0.79 18.52
CA GLY A 241 -20.45 -1.74 19.51
C GLY A 241 -19.39 -1.18 20.47
N LYS A 242 -18.82 -0.01 20.17
CA LYS A 242 -17.76 0.66 20.95
C LYS A 242 -16.56 -0.24 21.28
N ARG A 243 -16.24 -1.18 20.39
CA ARG A 243 -15.07 -2.05 20.53
C ARG A 243 -13.79 -1.25 20.29
N SER A 244 -12.74 -1.62 21.01
CA SER A 244 -11.40 -1.09 20.74
C SER A 244 -10.89 -1.61 19.39
N PHE A 245 -9.96 -0.88 18.79
CA PHE A 245 -9.35 -1.26 17.51
C PHE A 245 -8.70 -2.65 17.59
N ALA A 246 -7.97 -2.95 18.67
CA ALA A 246 -7.35 -4.26 18.88
C ALA A 246 -8.39 -5.40 18.87
N GLU A 247 -9.54 -5.23 19.53
CA GLU A 247 -10.62 -6.23 19.50
C GLU A 247 -11.18 -6.44 18.09
N ILE A 248 -11.33 -5.36 17.32
CA ILE A 248 -11.80 -5.42 15.93
C ILE A 248 -10.79 -6.17 15.06
N ILE A 249 -9.49 -5.83 15.19
CA ILE A 249 -8.43 -6.49 14.42
C ILE A 249 -8.37 -7.98 14.72
N LYS A 250 -8.51 -8.38 15.99
CA LYS A 250 -8.53 -9.80 16.37
C LYS A 250 -9.65 -10.58 15.67
N ILE A 251 -10.83 -9.97 15.52
CA ILE A 251 -11.99 -10.60 14.86
C ILE A 251 -11.72 -10.73 13.35
N ILE A 252 -11.35 -9.63 12.70
CA ILE A 252 -11.07 -9.61 11.25
C ILE A 252 -9.93 -10.59 10.93
N ALA A 253 -8.84 -10.57 11.69
CA ALA A 253 -7.72 -11.48 11.50
C ALA A 253 -8.12 -12.95 11.70
N GLY A 254 -9.00 -13.24 12.66
CA GLY A 254 -9.52 -14.59 12.89
C GLY A 254 -10.37 -15.10 11.71
N GLU A 255 -11.24 -14.27 11.14
CA GLU A 255 -12.02 -14.63 9.95
C GLU A 255 -11.10 -14.82 8.74
N LEU A 256 -10.15 -13.91 8.48
CA LEU A 256 -9.17 -14.03 7.40
C LEU A 256 -8.29 -15.28 7.54
N GLU A 257 -7.84 -15.62 8.75
CA GLU A 257 -7.06 -16.82 9.01
C GLU A 257 -7.84 -18.08 8.67
N SER A 258 -9.15 -18.11 8.97
CA SER A 258 -10.02 -19.26 8.69
C SER A 258 -10.18 -19.55 7.19
N VAL A 259 -9.88 -18.58 6.32
CA VAL A 259 -9.95 -18.67 4.85
C VAL A 259 -8.59 -18.43 4.18
N SER A 260 -7.50 -18.50 4.94
CA SER A 260 -6.15 -18.14 4.50
C SER A 260 -5.67 -18.94 3.29
N THR A 261 -6.04 -20.22 3.19
CA THR A 261 -5.71 -21.07 2.03
C THR A 261 -6.34 -20.54 0.74
N THR A 262 -7.63 -20.18 0.76
CA THR A 262 -8.31 -19.62 -0.43
C THR A 262 -7.76 -18.24 -0.77
N LEU A 263 -7.44 -17.41 0.22
CA LEU A 263 -6.78 -16.13 0.01
C LEU A 263 -5.40 -16.28 -0.65
N ASP A 264 -4.62 -17.28 -0.23
CA ASP A 264 -3.30 -17.58 -0.80
C ASP A 264 -3.42 -18.00 -2.27
N GLU A 265 -4.41 -18.81 -2.62
CA GLU A 265 -4.68 -19.18 -4.01
C GLU A 265 -5.05 -17.97 -4.87
N LYS A 266 -5.89 -17.06 -4.36
CA LYS A 266 -6.25 -15.82 -5.05
C LYS A 266 -5.02 -14.93 -5.21
N PHE A 267 -4.19 -14.82 -4.19
CA PHE A 267 -2.96 -14.04 -4.25
C PHE A 267 -1.95 -14.61 -5.25
N LYS A 268 -1.74 -15.93 -5.27
CA LYS A 268 -0.91 -16.61 -6.28
C LYS A 268 -1.43 -16.37 -7.70
N MET A 269 -2.76 -16.45 -7.89
CA MET A 269 -3.37 -16.13 -9.18
C MET A 269 -3.09 -14.69 -9.60
N TRP A 270 -3.22 -13.72 -8.68
CA TRP A 270 -2.88 -12.33 -8.94
C TRP A 270 -1.40 -12.14 -9.26
N ASN A 271 -0.47 -12.78 -8.52
CA ASN A 271 0.96 -12.66 -8.81
C ASN A 271 1.33 -13.25 -10.17
N THR A 272 0.68 -14.32 -10.60
CA THR A 272 0.95 -14.95 -11.91
C THR A 272 0.42 -14.11 -13.07
N TYR A 273 -0.78 -13.54 -12.95
CA TYR A 273 -1.46 -12.92 -14.10
C TYR A 273 -1.63 -11.40 -13.99
N GLY A 274 -1.58 -10.84 -12.78
CA GLY A 274 -1.73 -9.42 -12.49
C GLY A 274 -2.95 -8.80 -13.18
N HIS A 275 -2.74 -7.67 -13.84
CA HIS A 275 -3.77 -6.96 -14.58
C HIS A 275 -4.37 -7.75 -15.75
N ASN A 276 -3.72 -8.81 -16.24
CA ASN A 276 -4.26 -9.65 -17.31
C ASN A 276 -5.51 -10.45 -16.85
N ILE A 277 -5.74 -10.56 -15.54
CA ILE A 277 -6.98 -11.13 -15.00
C ILE A 277 -8.19 -10.35 -15.50
N SER A 278 -8.13 -9.01 -15.54
CA SER A 278 -9.26 -8.18 -15.95
C SER A 278 -9.57 -8.27 -17.45
N SER A 279 -8.60 -8.67 -18.27
CA SER A 279 -8.75 -8.81 -19.73
C SER A 279 -9.09 -10.23 -20.19
N ASN A 280 -9.20 -11.19 -19.28
CA ASN A 280 -9.51 -12.58 -19.59
C ASN A 280 -10.72 -13.05 -18.77
N ASP A 281 -11.85 -13.28 -19.44
CA ASP A 281 -13.12 -13.61 -18.78
C ASP A 281 -13.04 -14.86 -17.91
N LEU A 282 -12.35 -15.93 -18.36
CA LEU A 282 -12.24 -17.16 -17.59
C LEU A 282 -11.42 -16.95 -16.31
N LEU A 283 -10.30 -16.21 -16.41
CA LEU A 283 -9.50 -15.85 -15.24
C LEU A 283 -10.29 -14.93 -14.30
N LEU A 284 -10.99 -13.93 -14.84
CA LEU A 284 -11.79 -13.00 -14.06
C LEU A 284 -12.90 -13.71 -13.28
N GLN A 285 -13.62 -14.63 -13.92
CA GLN A 285 -14.68 -15.40 -13.26
C GLN A 285 -14.13 -16.26 -12.12
N LYS A 286 -13.01 -16.97 -12.36
CA LYS A 286 -12.34 -17.74 -11.31
C LYS A 286 -11.83 -16.85 -10.16
N TYR A 287 -11.33 -15.66 -10.48
CA TYR A 287 -10.88 -14.70 -9.47
C TYR A 287 -12.03 -14.13 -8.65
N LYS A 288 -13.18 -13.86 -9.28
CA LYS A 288 -14.39 -13.32 -8.65
C LYS A 288 -15.20 -14.33 -7.83
N THR A 289 -14.93 -15.64 -7.97
CA THR A 289 -15.58 -16.68 -7.15
C THR A 289 -15.47 -16.31 -5.67
N PRO A 290 -16.60 -16.14 -4.96
CA PRO A 290 -16.59 -15.66 -3.58
C PRO A 290 -15.85 -16.59 -2.63
N ILE A 291 -15.24 -16.01 -1.60
CA ILE A 291 -14.61 -16.74 -0.50
C ILE A 291 -15.66 -16.94 0.60
N PRO A 292 -16.03 -18.19 0.94
CA PRO A 292 -17.01 -18.44 1.99
C PRO A 292 -16.41 -18.11 3.36
N ILE A 293 -17.05 -17.21 4.10
CA ILE A 293 -16.66 -16.81 5.46
C ILE A 293 -17.75 -17.20 6.45
N LYS A 294 -17.36 -17.43 7.72
CA LYS A 294 -18.26 -17.87 8.79
C LYS A 294 -18.86 -16.69 9.54
#